data_AF-A0AAD4RAG2-F1
#
_entry.id   AF-A0AAD4RAG2-F1
#
_cell.length_a   1.000
_cell.length_b   1.000
_cell.length_c   1.000
_cell.angle_alpha   90.00
_cell.angle_beta   90.00
_cell.angle_gamma   90.00
#
_symmetry.space_group_name_H-M   'P 1'
#
loop_
_entity.id
_entity.type
_entity.pdbx_description
1 polymer ?
#
loop_
_entity_poly.entity_id
_entity_poly.type
_entity_poly.pdbx_seq_one_letter_code
_entity_poly.pdbx_strand_id
1 'polypeptide(L)'
;MREIPHNAFIDFTQLMSSDDYTTDRPECNATREIKRESLEDETEVFKLNIGGKSYRFRSDVILSCREDSLLSILIRADHKKRMIFVDGFIDETGEYYLERNSHIAEHVVEYFLTGKLHKPHDICLERFREELLFWHLVNVEVACLPEFRKVIWHLMENPSSSVFSKCFSVISITFIFISVAGLILGSMPEFQEDSRFAEFYHVNLQRKGQRGSSGPLIFDMASNQKGNMEFLQKFRDIPFTNGSSASTTTGAFNSSAIQFFYKPTDNPHPYLIKLEYYCIGWFTLEYTVRFLVSPQKSKFFKRTMNLIDLFTFLPFFAELALSLFFGVNAQKLKEITGAMLVIRILRVLRMARVFKLARYSSGLQVFGNTLKSSLRELCMLSMFLVTGTVFFSTIMFFLEKDEPGTDFRSIPAACWWCIITVTTVGYGDCLIQTTAGKTVAAIASIFGIIILAFPISMVVENFAFAQQQSKVENQLREAQMAAVANDYLMKRYPSRRKACREPLTSSIVVVPRNSTSAYHSIRHANRRVTSGAILD
;
A
#
# COMPACT_ATOMS: atom_id res chain seq x y z
N MET A 1 -47.88 3.29 -22.82
CA MET A 1 -47.79 1.82 -22.66
C MET A 1 -48.92 1.17 -23.45
N ARG A 2 -48.67 0.78 -24.69
CA ARG A 2 -49.38 -0.36 -25.30
C ARG A 2 -48.41 -1.52 -25.25
N GLU A 3 -48.78 -2.58 -24.53
CA GLU A 3 -48.08 -3.85 -24.61
C GLU A 3 -48.23 -4.38 -26.03
N ILE A 4 -47.11 -4.60 -26.71
CA ILE A 4 -47.10 -5.38 -27.95
C ILE A 4 -47.39 -6.84 -27.52
N PRO A 5 -48.41 -7.50 -28.08
CA PRO A 5 -48.80 -8.82 -27.62
C PRO A 5 -47.67 -9.84 -27.87
N HIS A 6 -47.36 -10.60 -26.82
CA HIS A 6 -46.34 -11.66 -26.75
C HIS A 6 -46.44 -12.74 -27.85
N ASN A 7 -47.56 -12.79 -28.58
CA ASN A 7 -47.87 -13.80 -29.59
C ASN A 7 -47.34 -13.47 -30.99
N ALA A 8 -46.87 -12.23 -31.25
CA ALA A 8 -46.16 -11.91 -32.49
C ALA A 8 -44.70 -12.41 -32.50
N PHE A 9 -44.19 -12.84 -31.34
CA PHE A 9 -42.81 -13.26 -31.14
C PHE A 9 -42.52 -14.72 -31.54
N ILE A 10 -43.57 -15.54 -31.71
CA ILE A 10 -43.45 -16.99 -31.98
C ILE A 10 -43.42 -17.29 -33.49
N ASP A 11 -44.00 -16.43 -34.34
CA ASP A 11 -44.14 -16.69 -35.78
C ASP A 11 -42.82 -16.48 -36.57
N PHE A 12 -41.88 -15.73 -36.00
CA PHE A 12 -40.63 -15.37 -36.68
C PHE A 12 -39.56 -16.48 -36.61
N THR A 13 -39.62 -17.37 -35.62
CA THR A 13 -38.67 -18.49 -35.50
C THR A 13 -38.93 -19.58 -36.54
N GLN A 14 -40.17 -19.69 -37.05
CA GLN A 14 -40.52 -20.66 -38.09
C GLN A 14 -40.08 -20.23 -39.49
N LEU A 15 -39.95 -18.93 -39.77
CA LEU A 15 -39.57 -18.42 -41.10
C LEU A 15 -38.06 -18.49 -41.40
N MET A 16 -37.22 -18.72 -40.38
CA MET A 16 -35.75 -18.80 -40.50
C MET A 16 -35.22 -20.25 -40.36
N SER A 17 -36.10 -21.26 -40.43
CA SER A 17 -35.74 -22.68 -40.19
C SER A 17 -35.18 -23.42 -41.41
N SER A 18 -34.84 -22.73 -42.50
CA SER A 18 -34.12 -23.32 -43.62
C SER A 18 -32.99 -22.38 -44.04
N ASP A 19 -31.84 -22.52 -43.41
CA ASP A 19 -30.55 -22.68 -44.07
C ASP A 19 -29.43 -22.71 -43.01
N ASP A 20 -28.67 -23.81 -43.04
CA ASP A 20 -27.45 -24.02 -42.26
C ASP A 20 -26.47 -22.87 -42.47
N TYR A 21 -26.09 -22.14 -41.40
CA TYR A 21 -24.81 -21.42 -41.41
C TYR A 21 -24.06 -21.56 -40.10
N THR A 22 -22.93 -22.23 -40.24
CA THR A 22 -21.87 -22.50 -39.28
C THR A 22 -21.24 -21.23 -38.72
N THR A 23 -20.78 -21.36 -37.49
CA THR A 23 -19.99 -20.42 -36.70
C THR A 23 -18.65 -20.14 -37.37
N ASP A 24 -18.43 -18.92 -37.86
CA ASP A 24 -17.09 -18.31 -37.97
C ASP A 24 -17.22 -16.78 -37.98
N ARG A 25 -16.55 -16.12 -37.04
CA ARG A 25 -16.59 -14.66 -36.84
C ARG A 25 -15.48 -13.99 -37.66
N PRO A 26 -15.76 -12.93 -38.45
CA PRO A 26 -14.74 -11.96 -38.79
C PRO A 26 -14.68 -10.89 -37.70
N GLU A 27 -13.48 -10.62 -37.19
CA GLU A 27 -13.20 -9.43 -36.39
C GLU A 27 -13.50 -8.17 -37.22
N CYS A 28 -14.24 -7.22 -36.62
CA CYS A 28 -14.58 -5.95 -37.25
C CYS A 28 -13.33 -5.04 -37.31
N ASN A 29 -12.44 -5.29 -38.27
CA ASN A 29 -11.28 -4.45 -38.54
C ASN A 29 -11.72 -3.17 -39.27
N ALA A 30 -12.12 -2.17 -38.48
CA ALA A 30 -12.30 -0.79 -38.95
C ALA A 30 -10.93 -0.14 -39.22
N THR A 31 -10.21 -0.64 -40.22
CA THR A 31 -9.05 0.03 -40.85
C THR A 31 -8.78 -0.64 -42.20
N ARG A 32 -9.60 -0.32 -43.21
CA ARG A 32 -9.22 -0.51 -44.61
C ARG A 32 -9.38 0.82 -45.33
N GLU A 33 -8.26 1.31 -45.86
CA GLU A 33 -8.18 2.48 -46.73
C GLU A 33 -9.11 2.29 -47.93
N ILE A 34 -10.08 3.19 -48.07
CA ILE A 34 -10.99 3.22 -49.20
C ILE A 34 -10.22 3.81 -50.39
N LYS A 35 -9.89 2.96 -51.36
CA LYS A 35 -9.43 3.35 -52.69
C LYS A 35 -10.57 4.11 -53.37
N ARG A 36 -10.37 5.40 -53.66
CA ARG A 36 -11.29 6.21 -54.45
C ARG A 36 -11.23 5.75 -55.90
N GLU A 37 -12.24 5.03 -56.34
CA GLU A 37 -12.64 4.99 -57.74
C GLU A 37 -14.16 5.25 -57.82
N SER A 38 -14.49 6.02 -58.85
CA SER A 38 -15.75 6.72 -59.12
C SER A 38 -16.98 5.83 -59.18
N LEU A 39 -17.98 6.13 -58.36
CA LEU A 39 -19.40 5.84 -58.58
C LEU A 39 -20.21 6.91 -57.84
N GLU A 40 -20.82 7.82 -58.60
CA GLU A 40 -21.91 8.68 -58.15
C GLU A 40 -23.15 7.79 -57.98
N ASP A 41 -23.40 7.32 -56.75
CA ASP A 41 -24.70 6.80 -56.35
C ASP A 41 -25.09 7.53 -55.06
N GLU A 42 -26.30 8.09 -55.03
CA GLU A 42 -26.88 8.65 -53.81
C GLU A 42 -26.91 7.55 -52.74
N THR A 43 -25.94 7.56 -51.83
CA THR A 43 -25.94 6.61 -50.70
C THR A 43 -27.22 6.82 -49.90
N GLU A 44 -28.15 5.88 -49.98
CA GLU A 44 -29.47 5.96 -49.35
C GLU A 44 -29.31 6.19 -47.83
N VAL A 45 -29.62 7.41 -47.37
CA VAL A 45 -29.49 7.79 -45.96
C VAL A 45 -30.80 7.45 -45.24
N PHE A 46 -30.74 6.50 -44.30
CA PHE A 46 -31.86 6.17 -43.44
C PHE A 46 -31.96 7.17 -42.28
N LYS A 47 -33.14 7.77 -42.09
CA LYS A 47 -33.39 8.76 -41.02
C LYS A 47 -34.28 8.19 -39.93
N LEU A 48 -33.84 8.32 -38.68
CA LEU A 48 -34.53 7.80 -37.50
C LEU A 48 -34.47 8.82 -36.37
N ASN A 49 -35.61 9.13 -35.79
CA ASN A 49 -35.77 9.99 -34.64
C ASN A 49 -36.02 9.15 -33.41
N ILE A 50 -35.13 9.24 -32.42
CA ILE A 50 -35.21 8.47 -31.18
C ILE A 50 -35.41 9.46 -30.04
N GLY A 51 -36.57 9.46 -29.40
CA GLY A 51 -36.86 10.31 -28.24
C GLY A 51 -36.69 11.82 -28.50
N GLY A 52 -36.97 12.26 -29.73
CA GLY A 52 -36.84 13.65 -30.16
C GLY A 52 -35.48 14.03 -30.76
N LYS A 53 -34.50 13.12 -30.78
CA LYS A 53 -33.19 13.34 -31.42
C LYS A 53 -33.13 12.62 -32.77
N SER A 54 -32.94 13.39 -33.85
CA SER A 54 -32.82 12.87 -35.21
C SER A 54 -31.41 12.34 -35.49
N TYR A 55 -31.34 11.14 -36.05
CA TYR A 55 -30.14 10.44 -36.48
C TYR A 55 -30.22 10.13 -37.97
N ARG A 56 -29.06 10.17 -38.63
CA ARG A 56 -28.90 9.85 -40.05
C ARG A 56 -27.88 8.74 -40.18
N PHE A 57 -28.29 7.64 -40.78
CA PHE A 57 -27.49 6.44 -40.93
C PHE A 57 -27.18 6.19 -42.39
N ARG A 58 -25.93 5.86 -42.67
CA ARG A 58 -25.54 5.34 -43.97
C ARG A 58 -25.68 3.82 -43.93
N SER A 59 -26.42 3.26 -44.88
CA SER A 59 -26.81 1.84 -44.86
C SER A 59 -25.60 0.89 -44.87
N ASP A 60 -24.56 1.21 -45.63
CA ASP A 60 -23.27 0.49 -45.68
C ASP A 60 -22.58 0.38 -44.31
N VAL A 61 -22.53 1.48 -43.53
CA VAL A 61 -21.83 1.52 -42.24
C VAL A 61 -22.54 0.67 -41.19
N ILE A 62 -23.88 0.73 -41.14
CA ILE A 62 -24.65 -0.04 -40.16
C ILE A 62 -24.63 -1.53 -40.49
N LEU A 63 -24.86 -1.88 -41.76
CA LEU A 63 -24.89 -3.27 -42.21
C LEU A 63 -23.51 -3.95 -42.10
N SER A 64 -22.42 -3.21 -42.34
CA SER A 64 -21.06 -3.74 -42.16
C SER A 64 -20.66 -3.95 -40.70
N CYS A 65 -21.24 -3.18 -39.76
CA CYS A 65 -20.97 -3.37 -38.34
C CYS A 65 -21.69 -4.61 -37.79
N ARG A 66 -22.98 -4.77 -38.12
CA ARG A 66 -23.79 -5.86 -37.60
C ARG A 66 -25.07 -6.04 -38.39
N GLU A 67 -25.37 -7.27 -38.81
CA GLU A 67 -26.57 -7.54 -39.63
C GLU A 67 -27.81 -7.95 -38.82
N ASP A 68 -27.64 -8.51 -37.62
CA ASP A 68 -28.69 -9.08 -36.77
C ASP A 68 -29.34 -8.06 -35.80
N SER A 69 -29.09 -6.77 -35.98
CA SER A 69 -29.62 -5.73 -35.08
C SER A 69 -30.97 -5.16 -35.54
N LEU A 70 -31.76 -4.59 -34.62
CA LEU A 70 -33.01 -3.90 -34.98
C LEU A 70 -32.78 -2.78 -36.00
N LEU A 71 -31.69 -2.03 -35.86
CA LEU A 71 -31.38 -0.92 -36.75
C LEU A 71 -31.08 -1.43 -38.17
N SER A 72 -30.38 -2.56 -38.28
CA SER A 72 -30.08 -3.23 -39.55
C SER A 72 -31.33 -3.79 -40.22
N ILE A 73 -32.25 -4.35 -39.43
CA ILE A 73 -33.56 -4.81 -39.89
C ILE A 73 -34.39 -3.63 -40.41
N LEU A 74 -34.44 -2.51 -39.67
CA LEU A 74 -35.15 -1.30 -40.09
C LEU A 74 -34.62 -0.75 -41.42
N ILE A 75 -33.30 -0.73 -41.61
CA ILE A 75 -32.68 -0.27 -42.86
C ILE A 75 -33.08 -1.17 -44.03
N ARG A 76 -33.03 -2.51 -43.87
CA ARG A 76 -33.38 -3.48 -44.92
C ARG A 76 -34.88 -3.60 -45.22
N ALA A 77 -35.73 -3.21 -44.28
CA ALA A 77 -37.18 -3.38 -44.37
C ALA A 77 -37.83 -2.32 -45.27
N ASP A 78 -38.89 -2.71 -45.98
CA ASP A 78 -39.75 -1.78 -46.70
C ASP A 78 -40.59 -0.93 -45.73
N HIS A 79 -41.10 0.22 -46.20
CA HIS A 79 -41.91 1.14 -45.40
C HIS A 79 -43.02 0.43 -44.60
N LYS A 80 -43.80 -0.46 -45.22
CA LYS A 80 -44.87 -1.21 -44.55
C LYS A 80 -44.38 -2.06 -43.38
N LYS A 81 -43.18 -2.64 -43.50
CA LYS A 81 -42.56 -3.46 -42.44
C LYS A 81 -41.95 -2.57 -41.36
N ARG A 82 -41.32 -1.44 -41.73
CA ARG A 82 -40.78 -0.46 -40.77
C ARG A 82 -41.87 0.05 -39.82
N MET A 83 -43.07 0.32 -40.34
CA MET A 83 -44.23 0.76 -39.56
C MET A 83 -44.69 -0.23 -38.48
N ILE A 84 -44.24 -1.49 -38.50
CA ILE A 84 -44.54 -2.49 -37.45
C ILE A 84 -43.58 -2.31 -36.25
N PHE A 85 -42.35 -1.87 -36.50
CA PHE A 85 -41.28 -1.79 -35.50
C PHE A 85 -41.09 -0.39 -34.90
N VAL A 86 -41.64 0.64 -35.56
CA VAL A 86 -41.49 2.05 -35.17
C VAL A 86 -42.82 2.61 -34.66
N ASP A 87 -42.75 3.62 -33.79
CA ASP A 87 -43.93 4.22 -33.17
C ASP A 87 -44.65 5.22 -34.08
N GLY A 88 -43.97 5.71 -35.11
CA GLY A 88 -44.56 6.59 -36.12
C GLY A 88 -43.63 6.94 -37.28
N PHE A 89 -44.16 7.65 -38.26
CA PHE A 89 -43.41 8.23 -39.37
C PHE A 89 -43.80 9.69 -39.54
N ILE A 90 -42.81 10.57 -39.71
CA ILE A 90 -43.00 12.01 -39.86
C ILE A 90 -42.86 12.34 -41.34
N ASP A 91 -44.01 12.57 -42.01
CA ASP A 91 -44.07 12.80 -43.46
C ASP A 91 -43.27 14.04 -43.90
N GLU A 92 -43.25 15.09 -43.08
CA GLU A 92 -42.57 16.35 -43.38
C GLU A 92 -41.04 16.21 -43.47
N THR A 93 -40.44 15.36 -42.63
CA THR A 93 -38.98 15.18 -42.53
C THR A 93 -38.49 13.87 -43.15
N GLY A 94 -39.41 12.93 -43.40
CA GLY A 94 -39.14 11.58 -43.84
C GLY A 94 -38.45 10.74 -42.77
N GLU A 95 -38.72 11.00 -41.48
CA GLU A 95 -38.08 10.33 -40.35
C GLU A 95 -39.01 9.30 -39.71
N TYR A 96 -38.50 8.11 -39.43
CA TYR A 96 -39.19 7.15 -38.57
C TYR A 96 -38.99 7.55 -37.10
N TYR A 97 -39.99 7.37 -36.24
CA TYR A 97 -39.97 7.79 -34.85
C TYR A 97 -40.01 6.60 -33.88
N LEU A 98 -39.18 6.66 -32.84
CA LEU A 98 -39.14 5.73 -31.71
C LEU A 98 -39.26 6.48 -30.38
N GLU A 99 -40.24 6.11 -29.56
CA GLU A 99 -40.48 6.63 -28.21
C GLU A 99 -39.53 5.96 -27.20
N ARG A 100 -38.23 6.27 -27.32
CA ARG A 100 -37.17 5.71 -26.46
C ARG A 100 -36.33 6.82 -25.83
N ASN A 101 -35.51 6.46 -24.84
CA ASN A 101 -34.60 7.41 -24.21
C ASN A 101 -33.42 7.73 -25.14
N SER A 102 -33.44 8.92 -25.73
CA SER A 102 -32.42 9.41 -26.67
C SER A 102 -31.00 9.40 -26.10
N HIS A 103 -30.85 9.57 -24.78
CA HIS A 103 -29.55 9.56 -24.09
C HIS A 103 -28.94 8.15 -24.00
N ILE A 104 -29.76 7.11 -23.82
CA ILE A 104 -29.29 5.71 -23.80
C ILE A 104 -29.01 5.23 -25.23
N ALA A 105 -29.93 5.55 -26.16
CA ALA A 105 -29.84 5.16 -27.56
C ALA A 105 -28.58 5.74 -28.25
N GLU A 106 -28.08 6.89 -27.81
CA GLU A 106 -26.84 7.47 -28.33
C GLU A 106 -25.64 6.53 -28.22
N HIS A 107 -25.54 5.75 -27.13
CA HIS A 107 -24.45 4.79 -26.95
C HIS A 107 -24.62 3.54 -27.81
N VAL A 108 -25.85 3.20 -28.17
CA VAL A 108 -26.16 2.15 -29.14
C VAL A 108 -25.77 2.62 -30.55
N VAL A 109 -26.08 3.86 -30.90
CA VAL A 109 -25.67 4.46 -32.18
C VAL A 109 -24.15 4.54 -32.29
N GLU A 110 -23.47 4.97 -31.23
CA GLU A 110 -22.00 5.03 -31.19
C GLU A 110 -21.35 3.65 -31.34
N TYR A 111 -21.99 2.58 -30.86
CA TYR A 111 -21.52 1.21 -31.09
C TYR A 111 -21.46 0.86 -32.58
N PHE A 112 -22.45 1.24 -33.39
CA PHE A 112 -22.41 0.98 -34.84
C PHE A 112 -21.35 1.81 -35.58
N LEU A 113 -20.92 2.94 -35.01
CA LEU A 113 -19.89 3.79 -35.60
C LEU A 113 -18.47 3.37 -35.19
N THR A 114 -18.31 2.88 -33.96
CA THR A 114 -16.99 2.62 -33.33
C THR A 114 -16.65 1.14 -33.22
N GLY A 115 -17.66 0.26 -33.34
CA GLY A 115 -17.55 -1.17 -33.06
C GLY A 115 -17.40 -1.53 -31.57
N LYS A 116 -17.44 -0.56 -30.65
CA LYS A 116 -17.25 -0.76 -29.21
C LYS A 116 -18.42 -0.20 -28.41
N LEU A 117 -18.97 -1.02 -27.51
CA LEU A 117 -20.11 -0.61 -26.70
C LEU A 117 -19.64 -0.10 -25.34
N HIS A 118 -19.86 1.19 -25.11
CA HIS A 118 -19.54 1.86 -23.86
C HIS A 118 -20.82 2.06 -23.04
N LYS A 119 -20.85 1.54 -21.81
CA LYS A 119 -21.93 1.86 -20.88
C LYS A 119 -21.68 3.25 -20.26
N PRO A 120 -22.63 4.18 -20.35
CA PRO A 120 -22.57 5.45 -19.62
C PRO A 120 -22.58 5.29 -18.09
N HIS A 121 -21.80 6.12 -17.39
CA HIS A 121 -21.62 6.05 -15.93
C HIS A 121 -22.86 6.46 -15.13
N ASP A 122 -23.70 7.30 -15.70
CA ASP A 122 -24.91 7.86 -15.08
C ASP A 122 -26.16 6.96 -15.23
N ILE A 123 -26.02 5.79 -15.86
CA ILE A 123 -27.14 4.90 -16.16
C ILE A 123 -26.99 3.58 -15.40
N CYS A 124 -28.09 3.10 -14.82
CA CYS A 124 -28.14 1.79 -14.18
C CYS A 124 -27.81 0.67 -15.19
N LEU A 125 -27.12 -0.39 -14.75
CA LEU A 125 -26.75 -1.50 -15.65
C LEU A 125 -27.98 -2.21 -16.21
N GLU A 126 -29.00 -2.43 -15.38
CA GLU A 126 -30.22 -3.14 -15.81
C GLU A 126 -30.98 -2.33 -16.87
N ARG A 127 -31.15 -1.03 -16.63
CA ARG A 127 -31.77 -0.11 -17.59
C ARG A 127 -31.02 -0.04 -18.93
N PHE A 128 -29.69 -0.13 -18.89
CA PHE A 128 -28.89 -0.20 -20.11
C PHE A 128 -29.07 -1.54 -20.82
N ARG A 129 -29.19 -2.65 -20.08
CA ARG A 129 -29.42 -3.98 -20.62
C ARG A 129 -30.79 -4.12 -21.31
N GLU A 130 -31.83 -3.55 -20.73
CA GLU A 130 -33.16 -3.45 -21.37
C GLU A 130 -33.11 -2.70 -22.70
N GLU A 131 -32.29 -1.65 -22.79
CA GLU A 131 -32.06 -0.95 -24.05
C GLU A 131 -31.34 -1.84 -25.06
N LEU A 132 -30.27 -2.53 -24.66
CA LEU A 132 -29.56 -3.45 -25.56
C LEU A 132 -30.45 -4.59 -26.06
N LEU A 133 -31.34 -5.11 -25.22
CA LEU A 133 -32.33 -6.12 -25.61
C LEU A 133 -33.27 -5.59 -26.69
N PHE A 134 -33.78 -4.37 -26.52
CA PHE A 134 -34.63 -3.72 -27.52
C PHE A 134 -33.93 -3.58 -28.88
N TRP A 135 -32.66 -3.17 -28.89
CA TRP A 135 -31.87 -3.04 -30.11
C TRP A 135 -31.33 -4.36 -30.68
N HIS A 136 -31.66 -5.51 -30.06
CA HIS A 136 -31.18 -6.85 -30.42
C HIS A 136 -29.65 -7.00 -30.29
N LEU A 137 -29.04 -6.35 -29.29
CA LEU A 137 -27.60 -6.37 -28.99
C LEU A 137 -27.26 -7.24 -27.78
N VAL A 138 -27.81 -8.47 -27.72
CA VAL A 138 -27.73 -9.35 -26.53
C VAL A 138 -26.33 -9.93 -26.29
N ASN A 139 -25.54 -10.10 -27.36
CA ASN A 139 -24.23 -10.74 -27.33
C ASN A 139 -23.06 -9.74 -27.47
N VAL A 140 -23.26 -8.47 -27.12
CA VAL A 140 -22.18 -7.46 -27.16
C VAL A 140 -21.49 -7.36 -25.81
N GLU A 141 -20.18 -7.56 -25.77
CA GLU A 141 -19.38 -7.27 -24.59
C GLU A 141 -19.27 -5.76 -24.36
N VAL A 142 -19.66 -5.32 -23.16
CA VAL A 142 -19.54 -3.91 -22.75
C VAL A 142 -18.10 -3.61 -22.36
N ALA A 143 -17.43 -2.75 -23.13
CA ALA A 143 -16.00 -2.48 -23.04
C ALA A 143 -15.54 -1.88 -21.69
N CYS A 144 -16.47 -1.30 -20.91
CA CYS A 144 -16.15 -0.52 -19.71
C CYS A 144 -16.73 -1.07 -18.40
N LEU A 145 -17.24 -2.32 -18.35
CA LEU A 145 -17.67 -2.87 -17.06
C LEU A 145 -16.44 -3.07 -16.15
N PRO A 146 -16.47 -2.59 -14.89
CA PRO A 146 -15.41 -2.86 -13.95
C PRO A 146 -15.46 -4.35 -13.59
N GLU A 147 -14.47 -5.12 -14.05
CA GLU A 147 -14.24 -6.48 -13.57
C GLU A 147 -14.23 -6.47 -12.03
N PHE A 148 -14.91 -7.42 -11.40
CA PHE A 148 -14.93 -7.60 -9.93
C PHE A 148 -13.53 -7.50 -9.30
N ARG A 149 -12.52 -8.03 -10.01
CA ARG A 149 -11.10 -7.90 -9.70
C ARG A 149 -10.61 -6.45 -9.58
N LYS A 150 -10.97 -5.57 -10.53
CA LYS A 150 -10.58 -4.15 -10.52
C LYS A 150 -11.21 -3.42 -9.33
N VAL A 151 -12.45 -3.76 -8.99
CA VAL A 151 -13.14 -3.20 -7.82
C VAL A 151 -12.40 -3.55 -6.53
N ILE A 152 -12.10 -4.84 -6.29
CA ILE A 152 -11.35 -5.26 -5.09
C ILE A 152 -9.95 -4.64 -5.08
N TRP A 153 -9.28 -4.55 -6.23
CA TRP A 153 -7.96 -3.93 -6.32
C TRP A 153 -8.00 -2.47 -5.85
N HIS A 154 -8.94 -1.68 -6.35
CA HIS A 154 -9.11 -0.28 -5.95
C HIS A 154 -9.58 -0.11 -4.50
N LEU A 155 -10.31 -1.09 -3.97
CA LEU A 155 -10.74 -1.14 -2.58
C LEU A 155 -9.57 -1.33 -1.62
N MET A 156 -8.59 -2.17 -1.97
CA MET A 156 -7.51 -2.56 -1.08
C MET A 156 -6.21 -1.76 -1.25
N GLU A 157 -5.96 -1.23 -2.46
CA GLU A 157 -4.74 -0.49 -2.79
C GLU A 157 -4.90 1.02 -2.53
N ASN A 158 -6.12 1.56 -2.67
CA ASN A 158 -6.39 3.00 -2.52
C ASN A 158 -7.34 3.27 -1.34
N PRO A 159 -6.84 3.55 -0.12
CA PRO A 159 -7.63 3.83 1.09
C PRO A 159 -8.71 4.91 0.94
N SER A 160 -8.49 5.87 0.04
CA SER A 160 -9.38 7.03 -0.17
C SER A 160 -10.44 6.83 -1.25
N SER A 161 -10.45 5.68 -1.95
CA SER A 161 -11.25 5.48 -3.17
C SER A 161 -12.76 5.42 -2.93
N SER A 162 -13.19 4.83 -1.81
CA SER A 162 -14.60 4.63 -1.48
C SER A 162 -14.80 4.64 0.03
N VAL A 163 -16.05 4.82 0.49
CA VAL A 163 -16.40 4.69 1.91
C VAL A 163 -15.99 3.33 2.45
N PHE A 164 -16.22 2.25 1.69
CA PHE A 164 -15.80 0.91 2.08
C PHE A 164 -14.27 0.79 2.20
N SER A 165 -13.51 1.38 1.26
CA SER A 165 -12.04 1.40 1.33
C SER A 165 -11.54 2.12 2.59
N LYS A 166 -12.19 3.22 2.97
CA LYS A 166 -11.90 3.94 4.21
C LYS A 166 -12.17 3.06 5.44
N CYS A 167 -13.33 2.41 5.51
CA CYS A 167 -13.66 1.48 6.60
C CYS A 167 -12.65 0.33 6.70
N PHE A 168 -12.32 -0.30 5.57
CA PHE A 168 -11.32 -1.38 5.52
C PHE A 168 -9.94 -0.91 5.98
N SER A 169 -9.54 0.29 5.59
CA SER A 169 -8.28 0.91 6.02
C SER A 169 -8.25 1.18 7.52
N VAL A 170 -9.34 1.71 8.08
CA VAL A 170 -9.48 1.92 9.54
C VAL A 170 -9.33 0.59 10.29
N ILE A 171 -10.05 -0.45 9.87
CA ILE A 171 -9.94 -1.79 10.47
C ILE A 171 -8.50 -2.29 10.41
N SER A 172 -7.86 -2.20 9.24
CA SER A 172 -6.49 -2.68 9.05
C SER A 172 -5.48 -1.92 9.91
N ILE A 173 -5.66 -0.60 10.09
CA ILE A 173 -4.84 0.22 11.00
C ILE A 173 -5.07 -0.18 12.45
N THR A 174 -6.32 -0.42 12.86
CA THR A 174 -6.65 -0.92 14.20
C THR A 174 -5.94 -2.24 14.50
N PHE A 175 -5.92 -3.19 13.56
CA PHE A 175 -5.18 -4.44 13.71
C PHE A 175 -3.67 -4.24 13.85
N ILE A 176 -3.09 -3.24 13.19
CA ILE A 176 -1.67 -2.87 13.37
C ILE A 176 -1.43 -2.40 14.81
N PHE A 177 -2.25 -1.47 15.31
CA PHE A 177 -2.10 -0.96 16.68
C PHE A 177 -2.30 -2.06 17.73
N ILE A 178 -3.34 -2.88 17.60
CA ILE A 178 -3.60 -4.03 18.48
C ILE A 178 -2.39 -4.97 18.49
N SER A 179 -1.83 -5.23 17.31
CA SER A 179 -0.69 -6.12 17.18
C SER A 179 0.59 -5.55 17.80
N VAL A 180 0.83 -4.24 17.69
CA VAL A 180 2.00 -3.58 18.30
C VAL A 180 1.82 -3.50 19.81
N ALA A 181 0.62 -3.18 20.29
CA ALA A 181 0.30 -3.22 21.71
C ALA A 181 0.49 -4.63 22.30
N GLY A 182 0.05 -5.68 21.59
CA GLY A 182 0.28 -7.07 21.99
C GLY A 182 1.76 -7.42 22.09
N LEU A 183 2.60 -6.92 21.17
CA LEU A 183 4.06 -7.10 21.23
C LEU A 183 4.67 -6.40 22.46
N ILE A 184 4.24 -5.17 22.74
CA ILE A 184 4.71 -4.39 23.89
C ILE A 184 4.28 -5.06 25.19
N LEU A 185 3.00 -5.40 25.34
CA LEU A 185 2.46 -6.07 26.53
C LEU A 185 3.12 -7.43 26.74
N GLY A 186 3.34 -8.21 25.68
CA GLY A 186 4.01 -9.51 25.78
C GLY A 186 5.49 -9.42 26.21
N SER A 187 6.11 -8.24 26.09
CA SER A 187 7.46 -8.01 26.60
C SER A 187 7.50 -7.65 28.09
N MET A 188 6.36 -7.28 28.69
CA MET A 188 6.28 -6.92 30.09
C MET A 188 6.27 -8.17 30.98
N PRO A 189 7.04 -8.19 32.08
CA PRO A 189 7.14 -9.36 32.96
C PRO A 189 5.80 -9.72 33.62
N GLU A 190 4.91 -8.75 33.86
CA GLU A 190 3.58 -8.97 34.45
C GLU A 190 2.64 -9.78 33.55
N PHE A 191 2.85 -9.72 32.24
CA PHE A 191 2.02 -10.41 31.24
C PHE A 191 2.70 -11.66 30.67
N GLN A 192 3.74 -12.15 31.34
CA GLN A 192 4.34 -13.46 31.07
C GLN A 192 3.64 -14.56 31.89
N GLU A 193 3.62 -15.78 31.36
CA GLU A 193 2.89 -16.91 31.96
C GLU A 193 3.41 -17.28 33.37
N ASP A 194 4.71 -17.10 33.64
CA ASP A 194 5.34 -17.30 34.94
C ASP A 194 5.54 -15.95 35.68
N SER A 195 4.43 -15.31 36.08
CA SER A 195 4.41 -14.00 36.75
C SER A 195 5.14 -13.95 38.11
N ARG A 196 5.48 -15.12 38.69
CA ARG A 196 6.25 -15.25 39.95
C ARG A 196 7.63 -14.58 39.89
N PHE A 197 8.22 -14.44 38.69
CA PHE A 197 9.48 -13.70 38.50
C PHE A 197 9.28 -12.17 38.51
N ALA A 198 8.12 -11.66 38.10
CA ALA A 198 7.80 -10.24 38.16
C ALA A 198 7.72 -9.77 39.62
N GLU A 199 7.12 -10.58 40.50
CA GLU A 199 7.04 -10.30 41.94
C GLU A 199 8.44 -10.22 42.58
N PHE A 200 9.38 -11.06 42.15
CA PHE A 200 10.80 -10.98 42.56
C PHE A 200 11.49 -9.69 42.08
N TYR A 201 11.18 -9.21 40.87
CA TYR A 201 11.72 -7.95 40.34
C TYR A 201 11.26 -6.74 41.16
N HIS A 202 9.96 -6.66 41.46
CA HIS A 202 9.38 -5.57 42.25
C HIS A 202 9.96 -5.51 43.67
N VAL A 203 10.16 -6.66 44.31
CA VAL A 203 10.78 -6.73 45.66
C VAL A 203 12.24 -6.24 45.63
N ASN A 204 13.01 -6.55 44.59
CA ASN A 204 14.41 -6.10 44.48
C ASN A 204 14.53 -4.60 44.12
N LEU A 205 13.64 -4.06 43.30
CA LEU A 205 13.56 -2.63 43.00
C LEU A 205 13.24 -1.79 44.24
N GLN A 206 12.29 -2.24 45.07
CA GLN A 206 11.97 -1.57 46.34
C GLN A 206 13.15 -1.56 47.32
N ARG A 207 13.95 -2.64 47.36
CA ARG A 207 15.17 -2.72 48.19
C ARG A 207 16.28 -1.81 47.68
N LYS A 208 16.39 -1.62 46.35
CA LYS A 208 17.38 -0.71 45.74
C LYS A 208 17.04 0.76 46.00
N GLY A 209 15.76 1.11 46.07
CA GLY A 209 15.30 2.45 46.47
C GLY A 209 15.66 2.83 47.92
N GLN A 210 15.89 1.84 48.79
CA GLN A 210 16.29 2.07 50.18
C GLN A 210 17.81 2.02 50.42
N ARG A 211 18.61 1.46 49.51
CA ARG A 211 20.07 1.44 49.60
C ARG A 211 20.66 2.23 48.44
N GLY A 212 20.97 3.50 48.69
CA GLY A 212 21.71 4.35 47.77
C GLY A 212 22.99 3.67 47.28
N SER A 213 23.16 3.65 45.95
CA SER A 213 24.36 3.39 45.15
C SER A 213 25.45 2.47 45.72
N SER A 214 25.69 1.33 45.05
CA SER A 214 26.96 1.00 44.32
C SER A 214 27.07 -0.50 44.07
N GLY A 215 27.22 -0.91 42.80
CA GLY A 215 27.68 -2.25 42.41
C GLY A 215 26.66 -3.17 41.71
N PRO A 216 27.11 -4.02 40.77
CA PRO A 216 26.27 -5.02 40.12
C PRO A 216 25.84 -6.11 41.13
N LEU A 217 24.74 -6.80 40.83
CA LEU A 217 24.11 -7.86 41.63
C LEU A 217 25.08 -8.99 42.02
N ILE A 218 25.91 -8.76 43.04
CA ILE A 218 26.52 -9.82 43.84
C ILE A 218 25.67 -9.91 45.09
N PHE A 219 24.96 -11.02 45.21
CA PHE A 219 24.17 -11.37 46.38
C PHE A 219 25.12 -11.47 47.58
N ASP A 220 25.21 -10.42 48.39
CA ASP A 220 25.98 -10.48 49.65
C ASP A 220 25.21 -11.33 50.66
N MET A 221 25.45 -12.65 50.61
CA MET A 221 24.85 -13.67 51.50
C MET A 221 25.28 -13.50 52.97
N ALA A 222 26.22 -12.60 53.29
CA ALA A 222 26.83 -12.57 54.61
C ALA A 222 26.00 -11.83 55.69
N SER A 223 25.07 -10.95 55.32
CA SER A 223 24.50 -10.00 56.30
C SER A 223 23.19 -10.38 56.97
N ASN A 224 22.43 -11.40 56.50
CA ASN A 224 21.15 -11.74 57.14
C ASN A 224 20.69 -13.19 56.91
N GLN A 225 21.22 -14.14 57.70
CA GLN A 225 20.90 -15.58 57.60
C GLN A 225 19.44 -15.92 57.95
N LYS A 226 18.76 -15.14 58.80
CA LYS A 226 17.45 -15.53 59.36
C LYS A 226 16.28 -15.27 58.40
N GLY A 227 16.25 -14.10 57.75
CA GLY A 227 15.20 -13.76 56.77
C GLY A 227 15.33 -14.51 55.44
N ASN A 228 16.56 -14.90 55.07
CA ASN A 228 16.80 -15.68 53.85
C ASN A 228 16.38 -17.15 54.01
N MET A 229 16.42 -17.70 55.22
CA MET A 229 16.00 -19.08 55.51
C MET A 229 14.48 -19.25 55.38
N GLU A 230 13.68 -18.32 55.94
CA GLU A 230 12.21 -18.33 55.79
C GLU A 230 11.76 -18.12 54.35
N PHE A 231 12.46 -17.25 53.60
CA PHE A 231 12.20 -17.01 52.18
C PHE A 231 12.47 -18.26 51.35
N LEU A 232 13.62 -18.92 51.54
CA LEU A 232 13.97 -20.17 50.85
C LEU A 232 13.05 -21.34 51.23
N GLN A 233 12.54 -21.37 52.46
CA GLN A 233 11.63 -22.41 52.94
C GLN A 233 10.24 -22.32 52.29
N LYS A 234 9.81 -21.11 51.88
CA LYS A 234 8.62 -20.90 51.04
C LYS A 234 8.74 -21.44 49.61
N PHE A 235 9.97 -21.72 49.15
CA PHE A 235 10.27 -22.28 47.82
C PHE A 235 10.77 -23.73 47.87
N ARG A 236 10.70 -24.39 49.05
CA ARG A 236 11.10 -25.80 49.21
C ARG A 236 10.14 -26.80 48.54
N ASP A 237 8.90 -26.39 48.27
CA ASP A 237 7.85 -27.27 47.74
C ASP A 237 7.83 -27.38 46.19
N ILE A 238 8.93 -27.03 45.51
CA ILE A 238 9.11 -27.31 44.09
C ILE A 238 9.40 -28.82 43.98
N PRO A 239 8.54 -29.64 43.33
CA PRO A 239 8.77 -31.07 43.25
C PRO A 239 9.99 -31.34 42.36
N PHE A 240 11.11 -31.68 43.01
CA PHE A 240 12.30 -32.21 42.37
C PHE A 240 11.96 -33.64 41.89
N THR A 241 11.77 -33.85 40.59
CA THR A 241 11.68 -35.20 40.06
C THR A 241 13.05 -35.86 40.16
N ASN A 242 13.16 -36.75 41.15
CA ASN A 242 14.11 -37.85 41.38
C ASN A 242 15.45 -37.84 40.63
N GLY A 243 16.53 -37.79 41.42
CA GLY A 243 17.83 -38.29 41.00
C GLY A 243 18.94 -37.94 41.97
N SER A 244 19.21 -38.86 42.90
CA SER A 244 20.44 -38.98 43.72
C SER A 244 20.62 -38.02 44.90
N SER A 245 20.42 -38.61 46.08
CA SER A 245 21.06 -38.33 47.38
C SER A 245 22.27 -37.38 47.36
N ALA A 246 22.16 -36.24 48.03
CA ALA A 246 23.29 -35.37 48.34
C ALA A 246 23.34 -35.07 49.84
N SER A 247 24.37 -35.66 50.45
CA SER A 247 24.89 -35.39 51.79
C SER A 247 25.33 -33.94 51.97
N THR A 248 25.10 -33.44 53.18
CA THR A 248 25.63 -32.22 53.80
C THR A 248 27.01 -31.81 53.29
N THR A 249 27.11 -30.69 52.57
CA THR A 249 28.34 -29.88 52.48
C THR A 249 27.98 -28.43 52.14
N THR A 250 28.11 -27.58 53.14
CA THR A 250 28.15 -26.13 53.05
C THR A 250 29.34 -25.70 52.18
N GLY A 251 29.11 -25.06 51.02
CA GLY A 251 30.22 -24.45 50.28
C GLY A 251 30.05 -24.20 48.78
N ALA A 252 29.02 -24.74 48.12
CA ALA A 252 28.88 -24.58 46.67
C ALA A 252 27.42 -24.41 46.21
N PHE A 253 26.72 -23.40 46.73
CA PHE A 253 25.53 -22.87 46.05
C PHE A 253 26.02 -21.99 44.88
N ASN A 254 26.59 -22.67 43.89
CA ASN A 254 27.33 -22.14 42.74
C ASN A 254 26.45 -21.21 41.88
N SER A 255 27.13 -20.31 41.14
CA SER A 255 26.65 -19.42 40.08
C SER A 255 25.50 -19.93 39.20
N SER A 256 25.34 -21.25 39.08
CA SER A 256 24.19 -21.90 38.43
C SER A 256 22.85 -21.53 39.04
N ALA A 257 22.73 -21.26 40.35
CA ALA A 257 21.47 -20.77 40.94
C ALA A 257 21.16 -19.32 40.48
N ILE A 258 22.16 -18.43 40.49
CA ILE A 258 21.98 -17.02 40.09
C ILE A 258 21.72 -16.90 38.58
N GLN A 259 22.37 -17.74 37.76
CA GLN A 259 22.14 -17.83 36.31
C GLN A 259 20.81 -18.52 35.96
N PHE A 260 20.23 -19.27 36.91
CA PHE A 260 18.90 -19.89 36.77
C PHE A 260 17.76 -18.93 37.15
N PHE A 261 18.03 -17.91 37.98
CA PHE A 261 17.00 -17.01 38.53
C PHE A 261 16.58 -15.85 37.61
N TYR A 262 17.22 -15.67 36.45
CA TYR A 262 16.71 -14.81 35.38
C TYR A 262 16.75 -15.55 34.03
N LYS A 263 15.82 -16.50 33.86
CA LYS A 263 15.34 -16.85 32.52
C LYS A 263 14.19 -15.89 32.21
N PRO A 264 14.33 -14.88 31.33
CA PRO A 264 13.16 -14.26 30.74
C PRO A 264 12.34 -15.39 30.10
N THR A 265 11.20 -15.69 30.70
CA THR A 265 10.23 -16.61 30.12
C THR A 265 9.66 -15.93 28.90
N ASP A 266 10.12 -16.31 27.71
CA ASP A 266 9.66 -15.75 26.43
C ASP A 266 8.21 -16.16 26.07
N ASN A 267 7.41 -16.58 27.06
CA ASN A 267 6.07 -17.10 26.88
C ASN A 267 5.07 -16.04 27.39
N PRO A 268 4.53 -15.20 26.50
CA PRO A 268 3.49 -14.25 26.88
C PRO A 268 2.21 -14.99 27.28
N HIS A 269 1.35 -14.32 28.03
CA HIS A 269 0.09 -14.86 28.50
C HIS A 269 -0.74 -15.47 27.34
N PRO A 270 -1.42 -16.62 27.50
CA PRO A 270 -2.14 -17.31 26.43
C PRO A 270 -3.11 -16.44 25.62
N TYR A 271 -3.74 -15.44 26.25
CA TYR A 271 -4.61 -14.48 25.56
C TYR A 271 -3.87 -13.57 24.57
N LEU A 272 -2.65 -13.12 24.92
CA LEU A 272 -1.82 -12.31 24.02
C LEU A 272 -1.35 -13.13 22.81
N ILE A 273 -1.05 -14.41 23.03
CA ILE A 273 -0.72 -15.35 21.94
C ILE A 273 -1.91 -15.52 20.99
N LYS A 274 -3.12 -15.73 21.53
CA LYS A 274 -4.36 -15.83 20.71
C LYS A 274 -4.59 -14.55 19.90
N LEU A 275 -4.41 -13.39 20.52
CA LEU A 275 -4.51 -12.08 19.86
C LEU A 275 -3.48 -11.94 18.73
N GLU A 276 -2.24 -12.36 18.94
CA GLU A 276 -1.21 -12.39 17.90
C GLU A 276 -1.63 -13.27 16.70
N TYR A 277 -2.21 -14.46 16.93
CA TYR A 277 -2.73 -15.30 15.85
C TYR A 277 -3.86 -14.64 15.06
N TYR A 278 -4.80 -13.95 15.73
CA TYR A 278 -5.86 -13.22 15.03
C TYR A 278 -5.29 -12.08 14.16
N CYS A 279 -4.31 -11.32 14.67
CA CYS A 279 -3.64 -10.26 13.91
C CYS A 279 -2.87 -10.80 12.69
N ILE A 280 -2.12 -11.89 12.87
CA ILE A 280 -1.37 -12.54 11.79
C ILE A 280 -2.32 -13.10 10.74
N GLY A 281 -3.42 -13.73 11.16
CA GLY A 281 -4.47 -14.21 10.27
C GLY A 281 -5.04 -13.09 9.39
N TRP A 282 -5.37 -11.94 10.00
CA TRP A 282 -5.83 -10.76 9.28
C TRP A 282 -4.80 -10.25 8.28
N PHE A 283 -3.52 -10.11 8.67
CA PHE A 283 -2.46 -9.66 7.77
C PHE A 283 -2.19 -10.63 6.61
N THR A 284 -2.27 -11.94 6.87
CA THR A 284 -2.10 -12.98 5.86
C THR A 284 -3.27 -12.97 4.87
N LEU A 285 -4.50 -12.84 5.36
CA LEU A 285 -5.70 -12.70 4.52
C LEU A 285 -5.58 -11.47 3.62
N GLU A 286 -5.28 -10.31 4.21
CA GLU A 286 -5.04 -9.06 3.52
C GLU A 286 -4.01 -9.20 2.38
N TYR A 287 -2.87 -9.83 2.67
CA TYR A 287 -1.81 -10.03 1.68
C TYR A 287 -2.24 -11.01 0.58
N THR A 288 -2.91 -12.09 0.95
CA THR A 288 -3.37 -13.13 0.03
C THR A 288 -4.39 -12.57 -0.95
N VAL A 289 -5.40 -11.82 -0.48
CA VAL A 289 -6.39 -11.21 -1.37
C VAL A 289 -5.71 -10.21 -2.33
N ARG A 290 -4.78 -9.38 -1.85
CA ARG A 290 -4.01 -8.47 -2.73
C ARG A 290 -3.20 -9.24 -3.78
N PHE A 291 -2.56 -10.33 -3.38
CA PHE A 291 -1.81 -11.19 -4.30
C PHE A 291 -2.74 -11.81 -5.36
N LEU A 292 -3.88 -12.38 -4.98
CA LEU A 292 -4.86 -13.01 -5.88
C LEU A 292 -5.43 -12.01 -6.89
N VAL A 293 -5.75 -10.79 -6.43
CA VAL A 293 -6.34 -9.75 -7.27
C VAL A 293 -5.30 -9.05 -8.16
N SER A 294 -4.02 -9.07 -7.80
CA SER A 294 -2.97 -8.39 -8.58
C SER A 294 -2.85 -8.90 -10.03
N PRO A 295 -2.76 -8.03 -11.06
CA PRO A 295 -2.59 -8.40 -12.47
C PRO A 295 -1.26 -9.09 -12.78
N GLN A 296 -0.16 -8.64 -12.16
CA GLN A 296 1.21 -9.11 -12.47
C GLN A 296 1.89 -9.65 -11.20
N LYS A 297 1.82 -10.98 -11.00
CA LYS A 297 2.28 -11.65 -9.77
C LYS A 297 3.76 -11.44 -9.45
N SER A 298 4.64 -11.48 -10.44
CA SER A 298 6.08 -11.32 -10.20
C SER A 298 6.48 -9.87 -9.88
N LYS A 299 5.76 -8.88 -10.42
CA LYS A 299 5.98 -7.47 -10.06
C LYS A 299 5.39 -7.14 -8.70
N PHE A 300 4.40 -7.90 -8.23
CA PHE A 300 3.78 -7.71 -6.92
C PHE A 300 4.81 -7.79 -5.79
N PHE A 301 5.65 -8.82 -5.77
CA PHE A 301 6.68 -9.00 -4.73
C PHE A 301 7.82 -7.96 -4.78
N LYS A 302 8.09 -7.37 -5.95
CA LYS A 302 9.16 -6.38 -6.13
C LYS A 302 8.78 -4.97 -5.67
N ARG A 303 7.49 -4.70 -5.39
CA ARG A 303 7.04 -3.38 -4.90
C ARG A 303 7.34 -3.24 -3.40
N THR A 304 7.97 -2.13 -3.01
CA THR A 304 8.38 -1.86 -1.62
C THR A 304 7.23 -2.00 -0.62
N MET A 305 6.03 -1.51 -0.93
CA MET A 305 4.87 -1.58 -0.03
C MET A 305 4.40 -3.02 0.20
N ASN A 306 4.46 -3.87 -0.82
CA ASN A 306 4.08 -5.27 -0.70
C ASN A 306 5.15 -6.09 0.04
N LEU A 307 6.43 -5.68 -0.07
CA LEU A 307 7.51 -6.29 0.70
C LEU A 307 7.36 -5.99 2.21
N ILE A 308 6.98 -4.76 2.57
CA ILE A 308 6.66 -4.38 3.96
C ILE A 308 5.49 -5.20 4.51
N ASP A 309 4.43 -5.39 3.71
CA ASP A 309 3.30 -6.24 4.10
C ASP A 309 3.73 -7.69 4.31
N LEU A 310 4.64 -8.22 3.48
CA LEU A 310 5.19 -9.57 3.65
C LEU A 310 5.97 -9.69 4.97
N PHE A 311 6.88 -8.75 5.24
CA PHE A 311 7.66 -8.74 6.49
C PHE A 311 6.83 -8.60 7.77
N THR A 312 5.58 -8.15 7.65
CA THR A 312 4.67 -7.98 8.79
C THR A 312 4.26 -9.31 9.43
N PHE A 313 4.06 -10.36 8.62
CA PHE A 313 3.68 -11.70 9.10
C PHE A 313 4.75 -12.77 8.88
N LEU A 314 5.78 -12.47 8.06
CA LEU A 314 6.90 -13.38 7.79
C LEU A 314 7.57 -13.95 9.05
N PRO A 315 7.84 -13.18 10.13
CA PRO A 315 8.49 -13.73 11.33
C PRO A 315 7.79 -14.96 11.90
N PHE A 316 6.46 -14.95 11.95
CA PHE A 316 5.67 -16.06 12.48
C PHE A 316 5.82 -17.31 11.62
N PHE A 317 5.64 -17.17 10.30
CA PHE A 317 5.78 -18.30 9.39
C PHE A 317 7.23 -18.78 9.28
N ALA A 318 8.22 -17.89 9.43
CA ALA A 318 9.63 -18.25 9.47
C ALA A 318 9.98 -19.05 10.74
N GLU A 319 9.45 -18.65 11.90
CA GLU A 319 9.58 -19.41 13.14
C GLU A 319 8.89 -20.78 13.05
N LEU A 320 7.68 -20.84 12.47
CA LEU A 320 6.94 -22.08 12.23
C LEU A 320 7.65 -22.99 11.22
N ALA A 321 8.19 -22.44 10.14
CA ALA A 321 8.96 -23.18 9.16
C ALA A 321 10.25 -23.73 9.80
N LEU A 322 10.97 -22.92 10.59
CA LEU A 322 12.16 -23.37 11.30
C LEU A 322 11.84 -24.54 12.23
N SER A 323 10.72 -24.50 12.96
CA SER A 323 10.33 -25.58 13.86
C SER A 323 9.89 -26.86 13.13
N LEU A 324 9.27 -26.74 11.95
CA LEU A 324 8.83 -27.88 11.13
C LEU A 324 9.96 -28.51 10.31
N PHE A 325 10.75 -27.71 9.59
CA PHE A 325 11.81 -28.21 8.70
C PHE A 325 13.03 -28.73 9.47
N PHE A 326 13.39 -28.09 10.58
CA PHE A 326 14.46 -28.56 11.45
C PHE A 326 13.91 -29.38 12.61
N GLY A 327 12.92 -30.26 12.38
CA GLY A 327 12.19 -31.08 13.36
C GLY A 327 13.05 -31.80 14.41
N VAL A 328 13.59 -31.05 15.35
CA VAL A 328 14.65 -31.44 16.26
C VAL A 328 14.16 -30.99 17.63
N ASN A 329 13.99 -31.97 18.53
CA ASN A 329 13.76 -31.77 19.95
C ASN A 329 14.36 -30.44 20.42
N ALA A 330 13.53 -29.55 20.98
CA ALA A 330 13.90 -28.18 21.38
C ALA A 330 15.22 -28.07 22.19
N GLN A 331 15.65 -29.18 22.79
CA GLN A 331 16.95 -29.36 23.45
C GLN A 331 18.17 -29.26 22.50
N LYS A 332 18.16 -29.87 21.30
CA LYS A 332 19.33 -29.87 20.38
C LYS A 332 19.47 -28.56 19.58
N LEU A 333 18.38 -27.84 19.34
CA LEU A 333 18.42 -26.54 18.66
C LEU A 333 18.99 -25.43 19.57
N LYS A 334 18.80 -25.55 20.90
CA LYS A 334 19.39 -24.65 21.90
C LYS A 334 20.91 -24.76 22.02
N GLU A 335 21.49 -25.89 21.61
CA GLU A 335 22.94 -26.10 21.61
C GLU A 335 23.64 -25.43 20.42
N ILE A 336 22.93 -25.20 19.31
CA ILE A 336 23.45 -24.40 18.20
C ILE A 336 23.25 -22.92 18.54
N THR A 337 24.30 -22.27 19.05
CA THR A 337 24.32 -20.83 19.41
C THR A 337 23.71 -19.93 18.34
N GLY A 338 23.84 -20.29 17.06
CA GLY A 338 23.26 -19.57 15.92
C GLY A 338 21.73 -19.65 15.80
N ALA A 339 21.10 -20.78 16.15
CA ALA A 339 19.66 -20.95 15.98
C ALA A 339 18.86 -20.11 16.99
N MET A 340 19.36 -20.00 18.23
CA MET A 340 18.81 -19.09 19.24
C MET A 340 18.91 -17.62 18.82
N LEU A 341 20.02 -17.24 18.15
CA LEU A 341 20.21 -15.89 17.62
C LEU A 341 19.24 -15.60 16.47
N VAL A 342 19.03 -16.55 15.56
CA VAL A 342 18.07 -16.43 14.44
C VAL A 342 16.65 -16.22 14.98
N ILE A 343 16.20 -17.01 15.95
CA ILE A 343 14.87 -16.84 16.57
C ILE A 343 14.74 -15.46 17.22
N ARG A 344 15.78 -14.96 17.89
CA ARG A 344 15.79 -13.61 18.48
C ARG A 344 15.67 -12.52 17.42
N ILE A 345 16.37 -12.64 16.29
CA ILE A 345 16.27 -11.70 15.17
C ILE A 345 14.85 -11.73 14.58
N LEU A 346 14.27 -12.90 14.37
CA LEU A 346 12.89 -13.02 13.86
C LEU A 346 11.88 -12.35 14.79
N ARG A 347 12.05 -12.47 16.12
CA ARG A 347 11.23 -11.74 17.09
C ARG A 347 11.35 -10.23 16.97
N VAL A 348 12.56 -9.70 16.76
CA VAL A 348 12.76 -8.25 16.51
C VAL A 348 12.12 -7.83 15.20
N LEU A 349 12.19 -8.67 14.16
CA LEU A 349 11.56 -8.41 12.86
C LEU A 349 10.03 -8.25 12.98
N ARG A 350 9.40 -8.77 14.04
CA ARG A 350 7.97 -8.50 14.31
C ARG A 350 7.66 -7.02 14.45
N MET A 351 8.61 -6.19 14.90
CA MET A 351 8.45 -4.73 14.97
C MET A 351 8.30 -4.10 13.57
N ALA A 352 8.76 -4.76 12.51
CA ALA A 352 8.61 -4.27 11.14
C ALA A 352 7.14 -4.05 10.74
N ARG A 353 6.18 -4.69 11.42
CA ARG A 353 4.74 -4.47 11.21
C ARG A 353 4.29 -3.02 11.44
N VAL A 354 5.02 -2.22 12.23
CA VAL A 354 4.77 -0.76 12.35
C VAL A 354 4.90 -0.06 11.00
N PHE A 355 5.84 -0.49 10.15
CA PHE A 355 6.02 0.12 8.83
C PHE A 355 4.85 -0.13 7.89
N LYS A 356 3.96 -1.09 8.17
CA LYS A 356 2.72 -1.28 7.43
C LYS A 356 1.83 -0.02 7.45
N LEU A 357 1.97 0.84 8.47
CA LEU A 357 1.31 2.16 8.52
C LEU A 357 1.67 3.05 7.32
N ALA A 358 2.82 2.83 6.67
CA ALA A 358 3.21 3.58 5.48
C ALA A 358 2.19 3.42 4.35
N ARG A 359 1.53 2.26 4.22
CA ARG A 359 0.47 2.08 3.21
C ARG A 359 -0.71 3.02 3.42
N TYR A 360 -1.01 3.36 4.67
CA TYR A 360 -2.18 4.15 5.05
C TYR A 360 -1.86 5.63 5.28
N SER A 361 -0.58 6.00 5.38
CA SER A 361 -0.12 7.38 5.56
C SER A 361 0.64 7.88 4.33
N SER A 362 0.02 8.78 3.57
CA SER A 362 0.68 9.47 2.46
C SER A 362 1.93 10.23 2.90
N GLY A 363 1.92 10.82 4.10
CA GLY A 363 3.08 11.50 4.68
C GLY A 363 4.28 10.58 4.85
N LEU A 364 4.05 9.34 5.32
CA LEU A 364 5.14 8.37 5.51
C LEU A 364 5.66 7.80 4.17
N GLN A 365 4.81 7.70 3.15
CA GLN A 365 5.24 7.34 1.79
C GLN A 365 6.09 8.44 1.15
N VAL A 366 5.66 9.70 1.26
CA VAL A 366 6.42 10.86 0.78
C VAL A 366 7.76 10.91 1.52
N PHE A 367 7.76 10.76 2.84
CA PHE A 367 8.99 10.73 3.64
C PHE A 367 9.95 9.62 3.19
N GLY A 368 9.45 8.39 3.01
CA GLY A 368 10.27 7.27 2.53
C GLY A 368 10.84 7.49 1.13
N ASN A 369 10.05 8.07 0.22
CA ASN A 369 10.51 8.42 -1.13
C ASN A 369 11.54 9.56 -1.11
N THR A 370 11.34 10.57 -0.26
CA THR A 370 12.31 11.65 -0.02
C THR A 370 13.61 11.08 0.52
N LEU A 371 13.58 10.23 1.54
CA LEU A 371 14.77 9.57 2.07
C LEU A 371 15.49 8.80 0.97
N LYS A 372 14.75 8.02 0.16
CA LYS A 372 15.32 7.25 -0.96
C LYS A 372 16.02 8.14 -1.97
N SER A 373 15.42 9.28 -2.32
CA SER A 373 16.02 10.26 -3.25
C SER A 373 17.28 10.91 -2.65
N SER A 374 17.26 11.12 -1.34
CA SER A 374 18.32 11.79 -0.58
C SER A 374 19.41 10.84 -0.06
N LEU A 375 19.31 9.52 -0.32
CA LEU A 375 20.24 8.52 0.25
C LEU A 375 21.70 8.81 -0.09
N ARG A 376 21.99 9.28 -1.32
CA ARG A 376 23.36 9.59 -1.73
C ARG A 376 23.94 10.71 -0.87
N GLU A 377 23.19 11.77 -0.66
CA GLU A 377 23.59 12.93 0.16
C GLU A 377 23.72 12.54 1.63
N LEU A 378 22.75 11.79 2.16
CA LEU A 378 22.78 11.29 3.53
C LEU A 378 23.97 10.35 3.79
N CYS A 379 24.28 9.45 2.86
CA CYS A 379 25.43 8.54 2.99
C CYS A 379 26.76 9.29 2.97
N MET A 380 26.93 10.30 2.10
CA MET A 380 28.16 11.11 2.08
C MET A 380 28.35 11.85 3.40
N LEU A 381 27.28 12.37 3.98
CA LEU A 381 27.30 13.11 5.25
C LEU A 381 27.50 12.21 6.47
N SER A 382 26.93 11.01 6.43
CA SER A 382 27.18 9.96 7.42
C SER A 382 28.66 9.56 7.47
N MET A 383 29.37 9.54 6.34
CA MET A 383 30.82 9.28 6.32
C MET A 383 31.62 10.34 7.11
N PHE A 384 31.22 11.62 7.04
CA PHE A 384 31.85 12.68 7.84
C PHE A 384 31.58 12.49 9.33
N LEU A 385 30.35 12.12 9.72
CA LEU A 385 30.02 11.80 11.11
C LEU A 385 30.86 10.63 11.63
N VAL A 386 30.93 9.52 10.89
CA VAL A 386 31.71 8.34 11.30
C VAL A 386 33.20 8.68 11.43
N THR A 387 33.75 9.42 10.46
CA THR A 387 35.17 9.83 10.50
C THR A 387 35.44 10.76 11.69
N GLY A 388 34.57 11.74 11.91
CA GLY A 388 34.66 12.67 13.05
C GLY A 388 34.57 11.93 14.39
N THR A 389 33.64 10.98 14.51
CA THR A 389 33.50 10.12 15.69
C THR A 389 34.79 9.37 15.97
N VAL A 390 35.35 8.67 14.97
CA VAL A 390 36.60 7.91 15.16
C VAL A 390 37.76 8.84 15.52
N PHE A 391 37.86 10.01 14.90
CA PHE A 391 38.89 11.01 15.17
C PHE A 391 38.86 11.50 16.62
N PHE A 392 37.73 12.04 17.09
CA PHE A 392 37.61 12.54 18.47
C PHE A 392 37.71 11.42 19.51
N SER A 393 37.24 10.21 19.18
CA SER A 393 37.36 9.03 20.07
C SER A 393 38.80 8.58 20.24
N THR A 394 39.60 8.66 19.17
CA THR A 394 41.04 8.33 19.23
C THR A 394 41.77 9.33 20.11
N ILE A 395 41.51 10.63 19.96
CA ILE A 395 42.10 11.67 20.82
C ILE A 395 41.66 11.45 22.28
N MET A 396 40.37 11.23 22.53
CA MET A 396 39.86 11.02 23.88
C MET A 396 40.49 9.80 24.56
N PHE A 397 40.61 8.70 23.82
CA PHE A 397 41.28 7.50 24.32
C PHE A 397 42.73 7.80 24.76
N PHE A 398 43.51 8.49 23.93
CA PHE A 398 44.90 8.80 24.30
C PHE A 398 45.04 9.80 25.45
N LEU A 399 44.04 10.65 25.68
CA LEU A 399 44.04 11.59 26.80
C LEU A 399 43.61 10.95 28.13
N GLU A 400 42.74 9.94 28.11
CA GLU A 400 42.13 9.36 29.31
C GLU A 400 42.62 7.93 29.64
N LYS A 401 43.34 7.25 28.74
CA LYS A 401 43.77 5.85 28.91
C LYS A 401 44.67 5.61 30.13
N ASP A 402 45.42 6.63 30.54
CA ASP A 402 46.41 6.53 31.61
C ASP A 402 45.83 6.97 32.97
N GLU A 403 44.60 7.47 33.00
CA GLU A 403 43.93 7.90 34.23
C GLU A 403 43.23 6.73 34.95
N PRO A 404 43.35 6.61 36.28
CA PRO A 404 42.75 5.53 37.04
C PRO A 404 41.22 5.67 37.11
N GLY A 405 40.52 4.57 36.83
CA GLY A 405 39.06 4.51 36.97
C GLY A 405 38.28 5.11 35.80
N THR A 406 38.90 5.28 34.63
CA THR A 406 38.19 5.71 33.41
C THR A 406 37.56 4.51 32.67
N ASP A 407 36.46 4.79 31.99
CA ASP A 407 35.77 3.81 31.13
C ASP A 407 36.34 3.76 29.70
N PHE A 408 37.35 4.59 29.40
CA PHE A 408 38.01 4.71 28.10
C PHE A 408 39.02 3.57 27.85
N ARG A 409 38.54 2.33 27.87
CA ARG A 409 39.39 1.11 27.74
C ARG A 409 39.85 0.80 26.32
N SER A 410 39.14 1.31 25.32
CA SER A 410 39.45 1.07 23.90
C SER A 410 38.87 2.16 23.02
N ILE A 411 39.39 2.32 21.80
CA ILE A 411 38.87 3.30 20.84
C ILE A 411 37.37 3.06 20.54
N PRO A 412 36.87 1.82 20.33
CA PRO A 412 35.43 1.60 20.16
C PRO A 412 34.58 1.98 21.38
N ALA A 413 35.10 1.82 22.60
CA ALA A 413 34.42 2.31 23.80
C ALA A 413 34.38 3.84 23.84
N ALA A 414 35.46 4.52 23.43
CA ALA A 414 35.47 5.96 23.25
C ALA A 414 34.52 6.43 22.13
N CYS A 415 34.30 5.63 21.08
CA CYS A 415 33.29 5.90 20.05
C CYS A 415 31.88 5.98 20.61
N TRP A 416 31.52 5.14 21.57
CA TRP A 416 30.22 5.24 22.26
C TRP A 416 30.07 6.59 22.94
N TRP A 417 31.07 7.01 23.74
CA TRP A 417 31.12 8.33 24.35
C TRP A 417 31.01 9.45 23.31
N CYS A 418 31.78 9.39 22.22
CA CYS A 418 31.79 10.42 21.21
C CYS A 418 30.44 10.53 20.49
N ILE A 419 29.77 9.40 20.18
CA ILE A 419 28.44 9.40 19.58
C ILE A 419 27.44 10.09 20.49
N ILE A 420 27.39 9.76 21.78
CA ILE A 420 26.43 10.36 22.72
C ILE A 420 26.73 11.84 22.98
N THR A 421 27.99 12.27 22.87
CA THR A 421 28.40 13.67 23.01
C THR A 421 28.07 14.48 21.76
N VAL A 422 28.44 14.00 20.57
CA VAL A 422 28.15 14.65 19.27
C VAL A 422 26.65 14.77 19.04
N THR A 423 25.87 13.77 19.48
CA THR A 423 24.39 13.81 19.43
C THR A 423 23.75 14.58 20.58
N THR A 424 24.54 15.17 21.49
CA THR A 424 24.08 15.97 22.64
C THR A 424 23.21 15.21 23.65
N VAL A 425 23.23 13.86 23.63
CA VAL A 425 22.48 13.01 24.58
C VAL A 425 23.14 12.99 25.96
N GLY A 426 24.45 12.70 26.01
CA GLY A 426 25.24 12.74 27.24
C GLY A 426 24.69 11.94 28.43
N TYR A 427 24.54 10.62 28.30
CA TYR A 427 24.06 9.76 29.39
C TYR A 427 24.86 9.88 30.70
N GLY A 428 26.12 10.28 30.63
CA GLY A 428 27.00 10.44 31.80
C GLY A 428 27.55 9.12 32.35
N ASP A 429 27.49 8.06 31.55
CA ASP A 429 28.02 6.73 31.86
C ASP A 429 29.54 6.63 31.69
N CYS A 430 30.13 7.44 30.80
CA CYS A 430 31.58 7.62 30.67
C CYS A 430 31.96 9.05 31.06
N LEU A 431 32.69 9.22 32.16
CA LEU A 431 33.10 10.53 32.66
C LEU A 431 34.55 10.85 32.31
N ILE A 432 34.78 12.10 31.94
CA ILE A 432 36.09 12.63 31.54
C ILE A 432 36.75 13.22 32.78
N GLN A 433 37.92 12.71 33.14
CA GLN A 433 38.63 13.16 34.33
C GLN A 433 39.58 14.31 33.99
N THR A 434 40.35 14.18 32.90
CA THR A 434 41.41 15.14 32.57
C THR A 434 40.87 16.48 32.09
N THR A 435 41.62 17.55 32.37
CA THR A 435 41.31 18.90 31.86
C THR A 435 41.44 18.96 30.33
N ALA A 436 42.40 18.25 29.75
CA ALA A 436 42.59 18.18 28.29
C ALA A 436 41.45 17.41 27.61
N GLY A 437 40.96 16.33 28.20
CA GLY A 437 39.78 15.63 27.71
C GLY A 437 38.56 16.55 27.70
N LYS A 438 38.38 17.37 28.76
CA LYS A 438 37.26 18.31 28.83
C LYS A 438 37.31 19.38 27.73
N THR A 439 38.49 19.86 27.34
CA THR A 439 38.61 20.81 26.23
C THR A 439 38.30 20.15 24.89
N VAL A 440 38.78 18.92 24.66
CA VAL A 440 38.45 18.14 23.46
C VAL A 440 36.96 17.84 23.38
N ALA A 441 36.32 17.51 24.51
CA ALA A 441 34.88 17.28 24.57
C ALA A 441 34.06 18.52 24.21
N ALA A 442 34.48 19.70 24.65
CA ALA A 442 33.85 20.96 24.27
C ALA A 442 33.93 21.18 22.74
N ILE A 443 35.11 20.96 22.15
CA ILE A 443 35.32 21.08 20.70
C ILE A 443 34.49 20.04 19.93
N ALA A 444 34.51 18.78 20.38
CA ALA A 444 33.77 17.68 19.76
C ALA A 444 32.25 17.92 19.78
N SER A 445 31.73 18.50 20.87
CA SER A 445 30.31 18.85 21.00
C SER A 445 29.89 19.91 19.98
N ILE A 446 30.68 20.98 19.83
CA ILE A 446 30.43 22.05 18.85
C ILE A 446 30.49 21.51 17.42
N PHE A 447 31.53 20.73 17.11
CA PHE A 447 31.68 20.08 15.81
C PHE A 447 30.50 19.16 15.50
N GLY A 448 30.04 18.38 16.50
CA GLY A 448 28.90 17.49 16.36
C GLY A 448 27.61 18.20 15.98
N ILE A 449 27.29 19.31 16.66
CA ILE A 449 26.11 20.13 16.35
C ILE A 449 26.16 20.67 14.92
N ILE A 450 27.32 21.16 14.48
CA ILE A 450 27.51 21.69 13.13
C ILE A 450 27.26 20.59 12.09
N ILE A 451 27.85 19.41 12.26
CA ILE A 451 27.69 18.32 11.28
C ILE A 451 26.27 17.77 11.26
N LEU A 452 25.63 17.60 12.42
CA LEU A 452 24.25 17.08 12.50
C LEU A 452 23.21 18.05 11.90
N ALA A 453 23.49 19.36 11.87
CA ALA A 453 22.59 20.35 11.28
C ALA A 453 22.42 20.17 9.76
N PHE A 454 23.47 19.76 9.04
CA PHE A 454 23.44 19.61 7.59
C PHE A 454 22.47 18.53 7.07
N PRO A 455 22.51 17.24 7.51
CA PRO A 455 21.61 16.22 7.00
C PRO A 455 20.16 16.47 7.42
N ILE A 456 19.95 17.01 8.62
CA ILE A 456 18.61 17.35 9.11
C ILE A 456 18.00 18.44 8.21
N SER A 457 18.72 19.52 7.95
CA SER A 457 18.22 20.63 7.11
C SER A 457 17.91 20.16 5.69
N MET A 458 18.83 19.38 5.11
CA MET A 458 18.71 18.82 3.75
C MET A 458 17.51 17.87 3.63
N VAL A 459 17.29 16.98 4.61
CA VAL A 459 16.12 16.08 4.62
C VAL A 459 14.82 16.85 4.82
N VAL A 460 14.80 17.86 5.71
CA VAL A 460 13.60 18.67 5.98
C VAL A 460 13.18 19.48 4.76
N GLU A 461 14.13 20.14 4.07
CA GLU A 461 13.84 20.92 2.87
C GLU A 461 13.32 20.02 1.73
N ASN A 462 13.99 18.89 1.47
CA ASN A 462 13.54 17.94 0.45
C ASN A 462 12.19 17.31 0.78
N PHE A 463 11.88 17.10 2.06
CA PHE A 463 10.58 16.59 2.49
C PHE A 463 9.49 17.64 2.32
N ALA A 464 9.76 18.89 2.71
CA ALA A 464 8.82 20.00 2.53
C ALA A 464 8.51 20.22 1.04
N PHE A 465 9.54 20.20 0.19
CA PHE A 465 9.37 20.29 -1.26
C PHE A 465 8.56 19.13 -1.83
N ALA A 466 8.89 17.88 -1.46
CA ALA A 466 8.16 16.70 -1.93
C ALA A 466 6.69 16.70 -1.48
N GLN A 467 6.41 17.17 -0.27
CA GLN A 467 5.04 17.30 0.23
C GLN A 467 4.26 18.37 -0.54
N GLN A 468 4.87 19.52 -0.84
CA GLN A 468 4.23 20.56 -1.63
C GLN A 468 3.95 20.09 -3.05
N GLN A 469 4.89 19.38 -3.67
CA GLN A 469 4.73 18.81 -5.00
C GLN A 469 3.57 17.80 -5.04
N SER A 470 3.45 16.93 -4.03
CA SER A 470 2.34 15.97 -3.95
C SER A 470 0.97 16.67 -3.84
N LYS A 471 0.87 17.77 -3.08
CA LYS A 471 -0.37 18.56 -2.99
C LYS A 471 -0.74 19.21 -4.33
N VAL A 472 0.23 19.84 -4.99
CA VAL A 472 0.03 20.48 -6.31
C VAL A 472 -0.35 19.44 -7.37
N GLU A 473 0.28 18.27 -7.37
CA GLU A 473 -0.04 17.20 -8.31
C GLU A 473 -1.46 16.67 -8.13
N ASN A 474 -1.93 16.52 -6.88
CA ASN A 474 -3.31 16.13 -6.60
C ASN A 474 -4.31 17.19 -7.09
N GLN A 475 -4.06 18.48 -6.81
CA GLN A 475 -4.91 19.58 -7.32
C GLN A 475 -4.93 19.64 -8.84
N LEU A 476 -3.78 19.42 -9.50
CA LEU A 476 -3.70 19.38 -10.95
C LEU A 476 -4.50 18.22 -11.53
N ARG A 477 -4.43 17.03 -10.92
CA ARG A 477 -5.23 15.87 -11.34
C ARG A 477 -6.73 16.13 -11.20
N GLU A 478 -7.15 16.74 -10.09
CA GLU A 478 -8.55 17.13 -9.89
C GLU A 478 -9.01 18.16 -10.93
N ALA A 479 -8.19 19.18 -11.20
CA ALA A 479 -8.48 20.19 -12.23
C ALA A 479 -8.53 19.57 -13.64
N GLN A 480 -7.63 18.64 -13.95
CA GLN A 480 -7.64 17.90 -15.23
C GLN A 480 -8.90 17.04 -15.38
N MET A 481 -9.30 16.31 -14.33
CA MET A 481 -10.53 15.52 -14.35
C MET A 481 -11.76 16.42 -14.53
N ALA A 482 -11.81 17.56 -13.85
CA ALA A 482 -12.88 18.54 -14.02
C ALA A 482 -12.88 19.16 -15.43
N ALA A 483 -11.71 19.45 -16.01
CA ALA A 483 -11.59 19.99 -17.37
C ALA A 483 -12.06 18.97 -18.42
N VAL A 484 -11.68 17.70 -18.29
CA VAL A 484 -12.15 16.62 -19.18
C VAL A 484 -13.65 16.40 -19.04
N ALA A 485 -14.19 16.40 -17.81
CA ALA A 485 -15.62 16.31 -17.57
C ALA A 485 -16.37 17.51 -18.18
N ASN A 486 -15.82 18.72 -18.04
CA ASN A 486 -16.38 19.92 -18.65
C ASN A 486 -16.34 19.87 -20.18
N ASP A 487 -15.23 19.44 -20.80
CA ASP A 487 -15.14 19.26 -22.26
C ASP A 487 -16.20 18.26 -22.76
N TYR A 488 -16.35 17.12 -22.07
CA TYR A 488 -17.39 16.15 -22.36
C TYR A 488 -18.80 16.75 -22.26
N LEU A 489 -19.10 17.48 -21.17
CA LEU A 489 -20.39 18.13 -20.97
C LEU A 489 -20.66 19.22 -22.03
N MET A 490 -19.64 19.95 -22.47
CA MET A 490 -19.75 20.99 -23.50
C MET A 490 -19.98 20.40 -24.90
N LYS A 491 -19.44 19.21 -25.17
CA LYS A 491 -19.72 18.44 -26.39
C LYS A 491 -21.13 17.86 -26.37
N ARG A 492 -21.59 17.36 -25.22
CA ARG A 492 -22.91 16.72 -25.09
C ARG A 492 -24.08 17.70 -24.96
N TYR A 493 -23.87 18.88 -24.36
CA TYR A 493 -24.90 19.90 -24.18
C TYR A 493 -24.45 21.26 -24.76
N PRO A 494 -24.60 21.48 -26.08
CA PRO A 494 -24.15 22.70 -26.74
C PRO A 494 -24.83 23.97 -26.22
N SER A 495 -26.00 23.87 -25.58
CA SER A 495 -26.73 24.96 -24.92
C SER A 495 -25.94 25.61 -23.77
N ARG A 496 -25.00 24.88 -23.13
CA ARG A 496 -24.13 25.41 -22.06
C ARG A 496 -23.09 26.42 -22.56
N ARG A 497 -22.80 26.46 -23.88
CA ARG A 497 -21.85 27.44 -24.46
C ARG A 497 -22.26 28.90 -24.27
N LYS A 498 -23.56 29.19 -24.16
CA LYS A 498 -24.04 30.57 -23.99
C LYS A 498 -23.94 31.09 -22.55
N ALA A 499 -23.90 30.21 -21.55
CA ALA A 499 -23.83 30.60 -20.14
C ALA A 499 -22.40 30.92 -19.66
N CYS A 500 -21.37 30.36 -20.30
CA CYS A 500 -19.97 30.49 -19.86
C CYS A 500 -19.21 31.59 -20.62
N ARG A 501 -19.87 32.72 -20.91
CA ARG A 501 -19.24 33.93 -21.48
C ARG A 501 -19.01 35.03 -20.45
N GLU A 502 -19.18 34.73 -19.16
CA GLU A 502 -18.67 35.59 -18.09
C GLU A 502 -17.26 35.12 -17.71
N PRO A 503 -16.26 36.03 -17.70
CA PRO A 503 -14.90 35.67 -17.36
C PRO A 503 -14.84 35.28 -15.88
N LEU A 504 -14.45 34.03 -15.59
CA LEU A 504 -14.07 33.62 -14.23
C LEU A 504 -12.83 34.41 -13.80
N THR A 505 -13.04 35.52 -13.09
CA THR A 505 -12.03 36.10 -12.21
C THR A 505 -12.04 35.32 -10.90
N SER A 506 -11.23 34.27 -10.80
CA SER A 506 -10.70 33.82 -9.50
C SER A 506 -9.61 32.75 -9.66
N SER A 507 -8.43 33.11 -9.17
CA SER A 507 -7.46 32.21 -8.52
C SER A 507 -6.88 31.08 -9.37
N ILE A 508 -6.27 31.41 -10.52
CA ILE A 508 -5.17 30.60 -11.02
C ILE A 508 -3.98 30.82 -10.08
N VAL A 509 -3.63 29.81 -9.30
CA VAL A 509 -2.34 29.76 -8.59
C VAL A 509 -1.25 29.75 -9.67
N VAL A 510 -0.68 30.92 -9.93
CA VAL A 510 0.49 31.08 -10.79
C VAL A 510 1.65 30.38 -10.08
N VAL A 511 2.01 29.19 -10.55
CA VAL A 511 3.27 28.56 -10.19
C VAL A 511 4.40 29.51 -10.63
N PRO A 512 5.30 29.94 -9.74
CA PRO A 512 6.33 30.91 -10.09
C PRO A 512 7.23 30.37 -11.20
N ARG A 513 7.51 31.22 -12.18
CA ARG A 513 8.26 30.95 -13.43
C ARG A 513 9.75 30.59 -13.23
N ASN A 514 10.24 30.44 -12.00
CA ASN A 514 11.68 30.34 -11.72
C ASN A 514 12.25 28.91 -11.64
N SER A 515 11.54 27.89 -12.13
CA SER A 515 12.06 26.52 -12.27
C SER A 515 12.02 26.01 -13.73
N THR A 516 12.22 26.91 -14.69
CA THR A 516 12.25 26.65 -16.14
C THR A 516 13.40 25.74 -16.62
N SER A 517 14.31 25.30 -15.76
CA SER A 517 15.38 24.36 -16.15
C SER A 517 14.87 22.91 -16.28
N ALA A 518 13.88 22.48 -15.49
CA ALA A 518 13.39 21.09 -15.52
C ALA A 518 12.36 20.81 -16.62
N TYR A 519 11.58 21.82 -17.03
CA TYR A 519 10.51 21.65 -18.03
C TYR A 519 11.03 21.55 -19.47
N HIS A 520 12.18 22.16 -19.78
CA HIS A 520 12.77 22.07 -21.12
C HIS A 520 13.37 20.68 -21.40
N SER A 521 13.93 20.01 -20.38
CA SER A 521 14.51 18.67 -20.54
C SER A 521 13.48 17.57 -20.80
N ILE A 522 12.27 17.68 -20.24
CA ILE A 522 11.18 16.69 -20.46
C ILE A 522 10.52 16.89 -21.84
N ARG A 523 10.40 18.14 -22.32
CA ARG A 523 9.84 18.43 -23.65
C ARG A 523 10.77 17.99 -24.80
N HIS A 524 12.09 18.02 -24.59
CA HIS A 524 13.06 17.47 -25.53
C HIS A 524 13.16 15.94 -25.50
N ALA A 525 12.92 15.29 -24.35
CA ALA A 525 12.90 13.83 -24.25
C ALA A 525 11.70 13.21 -24.98
N ASN A 526 10.49 13.80 -24.87
CA ASN A 526 9.30 13.27 -25.55
C ASN A 526 9.25 13.55 -27.06
N ARG A 527 10.03 14.51 -27.57
CA ARG A 527 10.16 14.77 -29.01
C ARG A 527 11.13 13.83 -29.73
N ARG A 528 12.03 13.14 -29.00
CA ARG A 528 12.95 12.16 -29.60
C ARG A 528 12.35 10.75 -29.73
N VAL A 529 11.34 10.41 -28.93
CA VAL A 529 10.67 9.10 -29.00
C VAL A 529 9.61 9.04 -30.11
N THR A 530 9.19 10.18 -30.66
CA THR A 530 8.14 10.27 -31.70
C THR A 530 8.66 10.55 -33.11
N SER A 531 9.97 10.70 -33.32
CA SER A 531 10.58 10.92 -34.66
C SER A 531 11.64 9.88 -35.06
N GLY A 532 11.75 8.75 -34.35
CA GLY A 532 12.69 7.66 -34.69
C GLY A 532 12.06 6.45 -35.38
N ALA A 533 10.81 6.53 -35.79
CA ALA A 533 10.12 5.46 -36.51
C ALA A 533 9.30 6.10 -37.64
N ILE A 534 9.99 6.44 -38.73
CA ILE A 534 9.52 6.57 -40.12
C ILE A 534 10.69 7.22 -40.88
N LEU A 535 11.20 6.46 -41.86
CA LEU A 535 12.23 6.77 -42.88
C LEU A 535 13.68 6.36 -42.54
N ASP A 536 14.10 5.38 -43.35
CA ASP A 536 15.41 4.80 -43.69
C ASP A 536 16.25 4.08 -42.63
#